data_AF-A0A6M3XNZ3-F1
#
_entry.id   AF-A0A6M3XNZ3-F1
#
_cell.length_a   1.000
_cell.length_b   1.000
_cell.length_c   1.000
_cell.angle_alpha   90.00
_cell.angle_beta   90.00
_cell.angle_gamma   90.00
#
_symmetry.space_group_name_H-M   'P 1'
#
loop_
_entity.id
_entity.type
_entity.pdbx_description
1 polymer ?
#
loop_
_entity_poly.entity_id
_entity_poly.type
_entity_poly.pdbx_seq_one_letter_code
_entity_poly.pdbx_strand_id
1 'polypeptide(L)'
;MKRISSVIPKEVDIMGRIYRVVFPYTFATNSTYVGIHDNCERCIKLTDMVEGEKIPIPILHTTFLHEILHGIVSFFTTEETYAVTEEVIDGLASGIYQVIVENNLYRGEIPKQLKVGAYIYNIAYPYKFIDEDDAAMSINNACGKIFISNLGTMDFKLCRLTNAICNAVYCIYCGGRSISELNFNIGEGVYNTIRVNGLDKLFKKYSYKGVIGNASKKVR
;
A
#
# COMPACT_ATOMS: atom_id res chain seq x y z
N MET A 1 12.10 -23.48 -12.02
CA MET A 1 11.99 -22.12 -11.42
C MET A 1 10.83 -21.40 -12.07
N LYS A 2 9.92 -20.78 -11.32
CA LYS A 2 8.83 -19.95 -11.90
C LYS A 2 9.45 -18.70 -12.54
N ARG A 3 8.95 -18.29 -13.71
CA ARG A 3 9.41 -17.06 -14.39
C ARG A 3 9.11 -15.86 -13.49
N ILE A 4 10.16 -15.11 -13.16
CA ILE A 4 10.14 -13.88 -12.33
C ILE A 4 9.21 -12.81 -12.93
N SER A 5 9.01 -12.84 -14.26
CA SER A 5 8.06 -11.97 -14.97
C SER A 5 6.59 -12.13 -14.55
N SER A 6 6.25 -13.09 -13.68
CA SER A 6 4.91 -13.24 -13.11
C SER A 6 4.75 -12.64 -11.70
N VAL A 7 5.76 -11.94 -11.19
CA VAL A 7 5.81 -11.36 -9.84
C VAL A 7 5.47 -9.86 -9.85
N ILE A 8 5.70 -9.20 -10.98
CA ILE A 8 5.42 -7.78 -11.23
C ILE A 8 4.67 -7.68 -12.57
N PRO A 9 3.54 -6.95 -12.65
CA PRO A 9 2.81 -6.78 -13.90
C PRO A 9 3.62 -5.92 -14.88
N LYS A 10 3.31 -6.01 -16.18
CA LYS A 10 3.98 -5.17 -17.21
C LYS A 10 3.42 -3.76 -17.30
N GLU A 11 2.23 -3.55 -16.75
CA GLU A 11 1.50 -2.29 -16.73
C GLU A 11 0.74 -2.18 -15.41
N VAL A 12 0.47 -0.95 -14.98
CA VAL A 12 -0.35 -0.67 -13.80
C VAL A 12 -1.21 0.55 -14.07
N ASP A 13 -2.51 0.45 -13.80
CA ASP A 13 -3.44 1.56 -13.85
C ASP A 13 -3.41 2.31 -12.50
N ILE A 14 -2.90 3.54 -12.51
CA ILE A 14 -2.87 4.43 -11.36
C ILE A 14 -3.90 5.53 -11.60
N MET A 15 -5.04 5.44 -10.90
CA MET A 15 -6.13 6.41 -10.97
C MET A 15 -6.65 6.71 -12.39
N GLY A 16 -6.77 5.69 -13.24
CA GLY A 16 -7.21 5.80 -14.63
C GLY A 16 -6.10 6.13 -15.62
N ARG A 17 -4.85 6.27 -15.16
CA ARG A 17 -3.67 6.47 -16.02
C ARG A 17 -2.84 5.20 -16.03
N ILE A 18 -2.66 4.63 -17.23
CA ILE A 18 -1.84 3.42 -17.41
C ILE A 18 -0.36 3.81 -17.42
N TYR A 19 0.43 3.17 -16.55
CA TYR A 19 1.88 3.25 -16.49
C TYR A 19 2.49 1.96 -17.02
N ARG A 20 3.54 2.08 -17.84
CA ARG A 20 4.36 0.94 -18.24
C ARG A 20 5.29 0.54 -17.09
N VAL A 21 5.41 -0.74 -16.79
CA VAL A 21 6.33 -1.27 -15.80
C VAL A 21 7.47 -2.01 -16.50
N VAL A 22 8.69 -1.49 -16.36
CA VAL A 22 9.91 -2.07 -16.93
C VAL A 22 10.61 -2.88 -15.85
N PHE A 23 10.52 -4.21 -15.96
CA PHE A 23 11.10 -5.14 -14.99
C PHE A 23 11.59 -6.45 -15.65
N PRO A 24 12.83 -6.90 -15.37
CA PRO A 24 13.87 -6.17 -14.62
C PRO A 24 14.46 -5.02 -15.45
N TYR A 25 14.77 -3.92 -14.79
CA TYR A 25 15.48 -2.77 -15.34
C TYR A 25 16.90 -2.73 -14.78
N THR A 26 17.88 -2.45 -15.64
CA THR A 26 19.27 -2.30 -15.23
C THR A 26 19.58 -0.83 -15.02
N PHE A 27 19.73 -0.42 -13.76
CA PHE A 27 20.22 0.92 -13.42
C PHE A 27 21.71 1.07 -13.75
N ALA A 28 22.16 2.31 -13.89
CA ALA A 28 23.59 2.61 -14.11
C ALA A 28 24.46 2.04 -12.98
N THR A 29 25.68 1.64 -13.30
CA THR A 29 26.69 1.17 -12.35
C THR A 29 26.84 2.16 -11.18
N ASN A 30 26.77 1.65 -9.95
CA ASN A 30 26.78 2.38 -8.65
C ASN A 30 25.45 3.01 -8.21
N SER A 31 24.33 2.71 -8.89
CA SER A 31 23.02 3.08 -8.37
C SER A 31 22.57 2.14 -7.23
N THR A 32 22.10 2.73 -6.13
CA THR A 32 21.43 2.00 -5.04
C THR A 32 19.91 1.95 -5.21
N TYR A 33 19.38 2.47 -6.32
CA TYR A 33 17.94 2.49 -6.57
C TYR A 33 17.41 1.10 -6.87
N VAL A 34 16.32 0.75 -6.18
CA VAL A 34 15.55 -0.47 -6.46
C VAL A 34 14.42 -0.18 -7.45
N GLY A 35 13.88 1.03 -7.39
CA GLY A 35 12.79 1.52 -8.20
C GLY A 35 12.96 2.99 -8.57
N ILE A 36 12.29 3.40 -9.64
CA ILE A 36 12.04 4.80 -9.95
C ILE A 36 10.72 4.95 -10.70
N HIS A 37 9.94 5.92 -10.26
CA HIS A 37 8.74 6.42 -10.93
C HIS A 37 9.09 7.63 -11.80
N ASP A 38 8.69 7.56 -13.07
CA ASP A 38 8.78 8.65 -14.04
C ASP A 38 7.37 9.03 -14.47
N ASN A 39 6.88 10.16 -13.95
CA ASN A 39 5.54 10.67 -14.25
C ASN A 39 5.40 11.14 -15.71
N CYS A 40 6.47 11.68 -16.29
CA CYS A 40 6.48 12.23 -17.64
C CYS A 40 6.39 11.11 -18.67
N GLU A 41 7.21 10.07 -18.52
CA GLU A 41 7.19 8.87 -19.38
C GLU A 41 6.06 7.90 -19.03
N ARG A 42 5.33 8.13 -17.92
CA ARG A 42 4.35 7.21 -17.33
C ARG A 42 4.94 5.82 -17.18
N CYS A 43 6.08 5.76 -16.51
CA CYS A 43 6.90 4.57 -16.44
C CYS A 43 7.32 4.29 -14.99
N ILE A 44 7.27 3.03 -14.59
CA ILE A 44 7.88 2.53 -13.36
C ILE A 44 8.98 1.56 -13.75
N LYS A 45 10.22 1.85 -13.35
CA LYS A 45 11.39 1.01 -13.63
C LYS A 45 11.80 0.34 -12.32
N LEU A 46 11.93 -0.98 -12.31
CA LEU A 46 12.29 -1.77 -11.13
C LEU A 46 13.43 -2.71 -11.45
N THR A 47 14.40 -2.87 -10.55
CA THR A 47 15.44 -3.91 -10.65
C THR A 47 15.12 -5.08 -9.73
N ASP A 48 15.57 -6.29 -10.07
CA ASP A 48 15.62 -7.41 -9.14
C ASP A 48 17.02 -7.65 -8.55
N MET A 49 17.97 -6.75 -8.86
CA MET A 49 19.37 -6.84 -8.47
C MET A 49 19.88 -5.50 -7.90
N VAL A 50 20.58 -5.56 -6.77
CA VAL A 50 21.32 -4.43 -6.18
C VAL A 50 22.71 -4.93 -5.84
N GLU A 51 23.76 -4.23 -6.30
CA GLU A 51 25.16 -4.61 -6.07
C GLU A 51 25.50 -6.07 -6.49
N GLY A 52 24.82 -6.59 -7.50
CA GLY A 52 25.01 -7.96 -7.98
C GLY A 52 24.27 -9.03 -7.15
N GLU A 53 23.53 -8.64 -6.12
CA GLU A 53 22.70 -9.53 -5.31
C GLU A 53 21.22 -9.41 -5.67
N LYS A 54 20.52 -10.54 -5.65
CA LYS A 54 19.10 -10.58 -5.94
C LYS A 54 18.27 -10.10 -4.76
N ILE A 55 17.37 -9.16 -4.99
CA ILE A 55 16.51 -8.64 -3.92
C ILE A 55 15.39 -9.63 -3.55
N PRO A 56 15.04 -9.73 -2.26
CA PRO A 56 13.87 -10.46 -1.80
C PRO A 56 12.56 -9.94 -2.41
N ILE A 57 11.63 -10.84 -2.73
CA ILE A 57 10.32 -10.48 -3.31
C ILE A 57 9.54 -9.47 -2.44
N PRO A 58 9.50 -9.59 -1.09
CA PRO A 58 8.84 -8.57 -0.27
C PRO A 58 9.41 -7.17 -0.46
N ILE A 59 10.73 -7.04 -0.60
CA ILE A 59 11.37 -5.75 -0.86
C ILE A 59 10.94 -5.22 -2.22
N LEU A 60 11.00 -6.06 -3.26
CA LEU A 60 10.54 -5.70 -4.61
C LEU A 60 9.06 -5.25 -4.63
N HIS A 61 8.17 -5.94 -3.90
CA HIS A 61 6.75 -5.59 -3.81
C HIS A 61 6.53 -4.28 -3.07
N THR A 62 7.23 -4.05 -1.97
CA THR A 62 7.18 -2.78 -1.24
C THR A 62 7.71 -1.64 -2.11
N THR A 63 8.84 -1.82 -2.81
CA THR A 63 9.36 -0.83 -3.77
C THR A 63 8.36 -0.57 -4.88
N PHE A 64 7.72 -1.59 -5.45
CA PHE A 64 6.70 -1.36 -6.48
C PHE A 64 5.53 -0.53 -5.95
N LEU A 65 5.09 -0.79 -4.71
CA LEU A 65 4.04 0.01 -4.09
C LEU A 65 4.49 1.44 -3.75
N HIS A 66 5.76 1.63 -3.38
CA HIS A 66 6.39 2.94 -3.21
C HIS A 66 6.30 3.76 -4.51
N GLU A 67 6.70 3.19 -5.64
CA GLU A 67 6.63 3.89 -6.93
C GLU A 67 5.18 4.18 -7.37
N ILE A 68 4.24 3.29 -7.04
CA ILE A 68 2.81 3.53 -7.25
C ILE A 68 2.31 4.72 -6.42
N LEU A 69 2.76 4.84 -5.17
CA LEU A 69 2.37 5.93 -4.28
C LEU A 69 2.88 7.28 -4.80
N HIS A 70 4.10 7.34 -5.35
CA HIS A 70 4.57 8.53 -6.08
C HIS A 70 3.64 8.89 -7.25
N GLY A 71 3.20 7.88 -8.02
CA GLY A 71 2.20 8.05 -9.05
C GLY A 71 0.89 8.63 -8.52
N ILE A 72 0.33 8.07 -7.44
CA ILE A 72 -0.91 8.54 -6.80
C ILE A 72 -0.77 9.97 -6.29
N VAL A 73 0.30 10.27 -5.55
CA VAL A 73 0.54 11.60 -4.97
C VAL A 73 0.64 12.66 -6.07
N SER A 74 1.20 12.33 -7.23
CA SER A 74 1.29 13.25 -8.37
C SER A 74 -0.06 13.75 -8.92
N PHE A 75 -1.18 13.06 -8.62
CA PHE A 75 -2.54 13.53 -8.97
C PHE A 75 -3.09 14.57 -8.01
N PHE A 76 -2.59 14.60 -6.78
CA PHE A 76 -3.11 15.45 -5.71
C PHE A 76 -2.17 16.58 -5.33
N THR A 77 -0.91 16.51 -5.74
CA THR A 77 0.04 17.58 -5.52
C THR A 77 -0.11 18.68 -6.56
N THR A 78 -0.28 19.91 -6.09
CA THR A 78 -0.16 21.16 -6.84
C THR A 78 1.03 21.95 -6.30
N GLU A 79 1.37 23.09 -6.92
CA GLU A 79 2.42 23.99 -6.40
C GLU A 79 2.14 24.48 -4.97
N GLU A 80 0.89 24.43 -4.51
CA GLU A 80 0.44 24.92 -3.19
C GLU A 80 0.32 23.82 -2.12
N THR A 81 0.45 22.55 -2.48
CA THR A 81 0.32 21.43 -1.52
C THR A 81 1.67 21.00 -0.97
N TYR A 82 1.71 20.68 0.33
CA TYR A 82 2.90 20.10 0.96
C TYR A 82 3.32 18.82 0.23
N ALA A 83 4.56 18.78 -0.24
CA ALA A 83 5.15 17.59 -0.82
C ALA A 83 5.20 16.48 0.25
N VAL A 84 4.65 15.31 -0.07
CA VAL A 84 4.80 14.12 0.77
C VAL A 84 6.27 13.70 0.73
N THR A 85 6.93 13.58 1.88
CA THR A 85 8.35 13.23 1.94
C THR A 85 8.57 11.75 1.59
N GLU A 86 9.77 11.40 1.11
CA GLU A 86 10.15 10.01 0.82
C GLU A 86 9.93 9.08 2.02
N GLU A 87 10.26 9.54 3.24
CA GLU A 87 10.04 8.77 4.47
C GLU A 87 8.57 8.42 4.69
N VAL A 88 7.65 9.34 4.36
CA VAL A 88 6.21 9.09 4.44
C VAL A 88 5.78 8.09 3.37
N ILE A 89 6.28 8.20 2.14
CA ILE A 89 6.00 7.25 1.06
C ILE A 89 6.50 5.85 1.43
N ASP A 90 7.71 5.73 1.99
CA ASP A 90 8.29 4.48 2.47
C ASP A 90 7.46 3.84 3.58
N GLY A 91 7.03 4.63 4.56
CA GLY A 91 6.17 4.19 5.65
C GLY A 91 4.81 3.70 5.14
N LEU A 92 4.18 4.47 4.25
CA LEU A 92 2.93 4.09 3.60
C LEU A 92 3.07 2.81 2.77
N ALA A 93 4.07 2.72 1.91
CA ALA A 93 4.31 1.55 1.08
C ALA A 93 4.47 0.28 1.93
N SER A 94 5.34 0.35 2.95
CA SER A 94 5.61 -0.78 3.84
C SER A 94 4.39 -1.18 4.65
N GLY A 95 3.70 -0.21 5.26
CA GLY A 95 2.54 -0.45 6.10
C GLY A 95 1.33 -0.97 5.31
N ILE A 96 1.04 -0.39 4.14
CA ILE A 96 -0.05 -0.83 3.26
C ILE A 96 0.24 -2.26 2.75
N TYR A 97 1.48 -2.54 2.33
CA TYR A 97 1.87 -3.89 1.90
C TYR A 97 1.67 -4.93 3.01
N GLN A 98 2.15 -4.64 4.23
CA GLN A 98 1.95 -5.52 5.40
C GLN A 98 0.45 -5.74 5.67
N VAL A 99 -0.34 -4.67 5.66
CA VAL A 99 -1.77 -4.75 5.91
C VAL A 99 -2.48 -5.63 4.88
N ILE A 100 -2.18 -5.49 3.59
CA ILE A 100 -2.78 -6.32 2.52
C ILE A 100 -2.44 -7.80 2.70
N VAL A 101 -1.16 -8.08 2.98
CA VAL A 101 -0.64 -9.44 3.11
C VAL A 101 -1.22 -10.15 4.33
N GLU A 102 -1.30 -9.48 5.47
CA GLU A 102 -1.66 -10.12 6.74
C GLU A 102 -3.17 -10.13 7.02
N ASN A 103 -3.94 -9.19 6.48
CA ASN A 103 -5.36 -9.02 6.85
C ASN A 103 -6.37 -9.52 5.81
N ASN A 104 -5.90 -10.15 4.73
CA ASN A 104 -6.79 -10.68 3.68
C ASN A 104 -7.79 -9.65 3.12
N LEU A 105 -7.39 -8.38 3.02
CA LEU A 105 -8.26 -7.29 2.55
C LEU A 105 -8.86 -7.51 1.16
N TYR A 106 -9.95 -6.79 0.90
CA TYR A 106 -10.67 -6.67 -0.38
C TYR A 106 -11.42 -7.92 -0.85
N ARG A 107 -11.84 -8.79 0.09
CA ARG A 107 -12.69 -9.96 -0.17
C ARG A 107 -14.20 -9.66 -0.23
N GLY A 108 -14.59 -8.39 -0.35
CA GLY A 108 -16.01 -7.99 -0.40
C GLY A 108 -16.70 -7.88 0.95
N GLU A 109 -15.95 -7.92 2.05
CA GLU A 109 -16.46 -7.74 3.41
C GLU A 109 -15.56 -6.80 4.22
N ILE A 110 -16.14 -6.14 5.22
CA ILE A 110 -15.41 -5.33 6.20
C ILE A 110 -14.93 -6.27 7.31
N PRO A 111 -13.61 -6.40 7.55
CA PRO A 111 -13.10 -7.27 8.61
C PRO A 111 -13.48 -6.71 9.99
N LYS A 112 -13.55 -7.58 11.00
CA LYS A 112 -13.80 -7.17 12.40
C LYS A 112 -12.55 -6.59 13.08
N GLN A 113 -11.38 -7.02 12.64
CA GLN A 113 -10.09 -6.61 13.17
C GLN A 113 -9.07 -6.47 12.05
N LEU A 114 -8.11 -5.58 12.27
CA LEU A 114 -7.04 -5.32 11.31
C LEU A 114 -5.73 -5.05 12.04
N LYS A 115 -4.68 -5.77 11.68
CA LYS A 115 -3.32 -5.55 12.17
C LYS A 115 -2.58 -4.54 11.29
N VAL A 116 -2.19 -3.41 11.86
CA VAL A 116 -1.37 -2.37 11.21
C VAL A 116 -0.06 -2.24 11.99
N GLY A 117 1.06 -2.64 11.38
CA GLY A 117 2.33 -2.72 12.08
C GLY A 117 2.24 -3.61 13.33
N ALA A 118 2.57 -3.06 14.49
CA ALA A 118 2.48 -3.75 15.79
C ALA A 118 1.09 -3.64 16.46
N TYR A 119 0.16 -2.88 15.88
CA TYR A 119 -1.13 -2.56 16.50
C TYR A 119 -2.27 -3.39 15.91
N ILE A 120 -3.25 -3.72 16.74
CA ILE A 120 -4.50 -4.36 16.33
C ILE A 120 -5.63 -3.34 16.48
N TYR A 121 -6.30 -3.05 15.37
CA TYR A 121 -7.46 -2.20 15.30
C TYR A 121 -8.75 -3.04 15.30
N ASN A 122 -9.68 -2.73 16.20
CA ASN A 122 -11.03 -3.26 16.16
C ASN A 122 -11.89 -2.38 15.25
N ILE A 123 -12.58 -2.98 14.29
CA ILE A 123 -13.42 -2.26 13.34
C ILE A 123 -14.86 -2.30 13.82
N ALA A 124 -15.40 -1.14 14.15
CA ALA A 124 -16.80 -0.94 14.42
C ALA A 124 -17.53 -0.70 13.11
N TYR A 125 -18.25 -1.73 12.63
CA TYR A 125 -19.08 -1.67 11.42
C TYR A 125 -20.33 -2.54 11.59
N PRO A 126 -21.52 -2.05 11.20
CA PRO A 126 -21.80 -0.66 10.80
C PRO A 126 -21.77 0.29 11.99
N TYR A 127 -21.14 1.46 11.83
CA TYR A 127 -21.16 2.53 12.82
C TYR A 127 -22.11 3.66 12.41
N LYS A 128 -22.81 4.26 13.38
CA LYS A 128 -23.67 5.43 13.18
C LYS A 128 -23.02 6.63 13.84
N PHE A 129 -22.55 7.58 13.03
CA PHE A 129 -22.05 8.86 13.51
C PHE A 129 -23.24 9.74 13.93
N ILE A 130 -23.13 10.41 15.08
CA ILE A 130 -24.24 11.16 15.69
C ILE A 130 -24.22 12.63 15.26
N ASP A 131 -23.02 13.19 15.05
CA ASP A 131 -22.82 14.65 14.89
C ASP A 131 -22.39 15.05 13.47
N GLU A 132 -22.23 14.09 12.55
CA GLU A 132 -21.77 14.33 11.18
C GLU A 132 -22.55 13.43 10.21
N ASP A 133 -23.57 13.97 9.55
CA ASP A 133 -24.45 13.21 8.65
C ASP A 133 -23.70 12.55 7.49
N ASP A 134 -22.53 13.08 7.11
CA ASP A 134 -21.72 12.63 5.98
C ASP A 134 -20.44 11.88 6.39
N ALA A 135 -20.19 11.67 7.69
CA ALA A 135 -19.00 10.97 8.15
C ALA A 135 -19.01 9.50 7.69
N ALA A 136 -18.13 9.19 6.74
CA ALA A 136 -18.06 7.86 6.16
C ALA A 136 -17.13 6.92 6.95
N MET A 137 -16.13 7.48 7.64
CA MET A 137 -15.18 6.76 8.48
C MET A 137 -14.55 7.66 9.55
N SER A 138 -14.00 7.05 10.60
CA SER A 138 -13.14 7.72 11.58
C SER A 138 -12.14 6.72 12.17
N ILE A 139 -11.04 7.22 12.74
CA ILE A 139 -10.03 6.41 13.41
C ILE A 139 -9.68 6.99 14.77
N ASN A 140 -9.56 6.11 15.76
CA ASN A 140 -9.03 6.43 17.07
C ASN A 140 -7.80 5.54 17.32
N ASN A 141 -6.62 6.08 17.00
CA ASN A 141 -5.34 5.38 17.13
C ASN A 141 -5.03 5.01 18.59
N ALA A 142 -5.34 5.89 19.53
CA ALA A 142 -5.09 5.66 20.96
C ALA A 142 -5.87 4.45 21.49
N CYS A 143 -7.08 4.22 20.99
CA CYS A 143 -7.91 3.08 21.39
C CYS A 143 -7.80 1.87 20.45
N GLY A 144 -6.99 1.94 19.39
CA GLY A 144 -6.96 0.89 18.36
C GLY A 144 -8.35 0.61 17.78
N LYS A 145 -9.09 1.65 17.38
CA LYS A 145 -10.43 1.51 16.80
C LYS A 145 -10.55 2.22 15.46
N ILE A 146 -11.20 1.56 14.52
CA ILE A 146 -11.63 2.14 13.24
C ILE A 146 -13.15 2.08 13.20
N PHE A 147 -13.78 3.17 12.79
CA PHE A 147 -15.22 3.29 12.65
C PHE A 147 -15.56 3.43 11.18
N ILE A 148 -16.44 2.58 10.66
CA ILE A 148 -16.88 2.61 9.26
C ILE A 148 -18.40 2.74 9.23
N SER A 149 -18.91 3.75 8.53
CA SER A 149 -20.35 3.95 8.37
C SER A 149 -20.99 2.86 7.51
N ASN A 150 -22.33 2.76 7.54
CA ASN A 150 -23.06 1.93 6.59
C ASN A 150 -23.39 2.65 5.26
N LEU A 151 -22.85 3.85 5.03
CA LEU A 151 -23.18 4.64 3.85
C LEU A 151 -22.60 4.02 2.56
N GLY A 152 -23.33 4.17 1.45
CA GLY A 152 -22.89 3.76 0.12
C GLY A 152 -22.74 2.24 -0.10
N THR A 153 -22.11 1.91 -1.23
CA THR A 153 -21.85 0.53 -1.66
C THR A 153 -20.75 -0.14 -0.83
N MET A 154 -20.60 -1.46 -0.93
CA MET A 154 -19.47 -2.17 -0.31
C MET A 154 -18.12 -1.63 -0.81
N ASP A 155 -18.05 -1.22 -2.08
CA ASP A 155 -16.84 -0.64 -2.66
C ASP A 155 -16.49 0.69 -2.01
N PHE A 156 -17.50 1.54 -1.79
CA PHE A 156 -17.32 2.78 -1.05
C PHE A 156 -16.82 2.53 0.38
N LYS A 157 -17.39 1.55 1.08
CA LYS A 157 -16.98 1.18 2.44
C LYS A 157 -15.54 0.68 2.50
N LEU A 158 -15.13 -0.16 1.54
CA LEU A 158 -13.76 -0.64 1.45
C LEU A 158 -12.77 0.48 1.10
N CYS A 159 -13.16 1.42 0.24
CA CYS A 159 -12.38 2.63 -0.04
C CYS A 159 -12.15 3.45 1.24
N ARG A 160 -13.20 3.66 2.04
CA ARG A 160 -13.12 4.37 3.33
C ARG A 160 -12.30 3.61 4.37
N LEU A 161 -12.35 2.29 4.37
CA LEU A 161 -11.45 1.46 5.18
C LEU A 161 -9.99 1.64 4.74
N THR A 162 -9.70 1.71 3.44
CA THR A 162 -8.34 2.01 2.94
C THR A 162 -7.86 3.38 3.39
N ASN A 163 -8.72 4.41 3.38
CA ASN A 163 -8.38 5.70 3.99
C ASN A 163 -8.02 5.54 5.48
N ALA A 164 -8.81 4.78 6.24
CA ALA A 164 -8.50 4.50 7.66
C ALA A 164 -7.13 3.84 7.84
N ILE A 165 -6.80 2.88 6.96
CA ILE A 165 -5.52 2.16 6.98
C ILE A 165 -4.37 3.12 6.69
N CYS A 166 -4.47 3.96 5.65
CA CYS A 166 -3.44 4.95 5.35
C CYS A 166 -3.22 5.89 6.55
N ASN A 167 -4.30 6.32 7.22
CA ASN A 167 -4.23 7.13 8.44
C ASN A 167 -3.54 6.40 9.59
N ALA A 168 -3.89 5.15 9.83
CA ALA A 168 -3.25 4.32 10.86
C ALA A 168 -1.75 4.17 10.59
N VAL A 169 -1.38 3.83 9.35
CA VAL A 169 0.01 3.67 8.92
C VAL A 169 0.77 4.98 9.10
N TYR A 170 0.25 6.08 8.56
CA TYR A 170 0.89 7.39 8.72
C TYR A 170 1.12 7.74 10.19
N CYS A 171 0.11 7.57 11.06
CA CYS A 171 0.29 7.90 12.48
C CYS A 171 1.35 7.01 13.16
N ILE A 172 1.47 5.74 12.78
CA ILE A 172 2.46 4.82 13.35
C ILE A 172 3.88 5.18 12.87
N TYR A 173 4.04 5.43 11.58
CA TYR A 173 5.37 5.61 10.97
C TYR A 173 5.87 7.05 10.99
N CYS A 174 4.97 8.04 11.06
CA CYS A 174 5.29 9.46 10.97
C CYS A 174 5.11 10.20 12.31
N GLY A 175 5.16 9.49 13.44
CA GLY A 175 5.26 10.08 14.77
C GLY A 175 3.97 10.69 15.32
N GLY A 176 2.82 10.08 15.04
CA GLY A 176 1.54 10.45 15.66
C GLY A 176 0.91 11.75 15.17
N ARG A 177 1.42 12.34 14.09
CA ARG A 177 0.77 13.50 13.43
C ARG A 177 -0.55 13.05 12.81
N SER A 178 -1.57 13.92 12.89
CA SER A 178 -2.85 13.72 12.22
C SER A 178 -2.69 13.89 10.71
N ILE A 179 -3.37 13.06 9.93
CA ILE A 179 -3.39 13.12 8.46
C ILE A 179 -4.09 14.37 7.90
N SER A 180 -4.54 15.34 8.69
CA SER A 180 -5.15 16.57 8.12
C SER A 180 -4.27 17.26 7.07
N GLU A 181 -2.96 16.99 7.05
CA GLU A 181 -1.99 17.42 6.02
C GLU A 181 -1.89 16.49 4.80
N LEU A 182 -2.20 15.19 4.93
CA LEU A 182 -2.26 14.24 3.82
C LEU A 182 -3.68 14.26 3.22
N ASN A 183 -3.78 14.69 1.98
CA ASN A 183 -5.04 14.80 1.25
C ASN A 183 -5.86 13.49 1.39
N PHE A 184 -7.13 13.57 1.84
CA PHE A 184 -8.04 12.44 2.10
C PHE A 184 -8.17 11.44 0.93
N ASN A 185 -7.67 11.82 -0.23
CA ASN A 185 -7.77 11.11 -1.48
C ASN A 185 -6.64 10.09 -1.72
N ILE A 186 -5.55 10.08 -0.94
CA ILE A 186 -4.47 9.09 -1.13
C ILE A 186 -5.00 7.67 -0.91
N GLY A 187 -5.77 7.44 0.16
CA GLY A 187 -6.37 6.12 0.39
C GLY A 187 -7.36 5.71 -0.71
N GLU A 188 -8.04 6.68 -1.34
CA GLU A 188 -8.92 6.42 -2.49
C GLU A 188 -8.10 5.99 -3.73
N GLY A 189 -6.99 6.68 -3.99
CA GLY A 189 -6.05 6.32 -5.06
C GLY A 189 -5.42 4.94 -4.83
N VAL A 190 -5.05 4.63 -3.58
CA VAL A 190 -4.52 3.32 -3.18
C VAL A 190 -5.57 2.24 -3.40
N TYR A 191 -6.79 2.46 -2.91
CA TYR A 191 -7.89 1.51 -3.06
C TYR A 191 -8.19 1.21 -4.53
N ASN A 192 -8.36 2.26 -5.34
CA ASN A 192 -8.63 2.15 -6.76
C ASN A 192 -7.51 1.36 -7.46
N THR A 193 -6.26 1.81 -7.31
CA THR A 193 -5.09 1.21 -7.95
C THR A 193 -4.92 -0.26 -7.57
N ILE A 194 -5.07 -0.61 -6.28
CA ILE A 194 -4.96 -2.01 -5.86
C ILE A 194 -6.06 -2.86 -6.50
N ARG A 195 -7.30 -2.37 -6.48
CA ARG A 195 -8.46 -3.14 -6.96
C ARG A 195 -8.41 -3.37 -8.46
N VAL A 196 -8.22 -2.32 -9.27
CA VAL A 196 -8.28 -2.42 -10.74
C VAL A 196 -7.16 -3.29 -11.30
N ASN A 197 -6.00 -3.30 -10.63
CA ASN A 197 -4.84 -4.12 -11.03
C ASN A 197 -4.78 -5.50 -10.33
N GLY A 198 -5.69 -5.78 -9.39
CA GLY A 198 -5.67 -7.03 -8.61
C GLY A 198 -4.38 -7.23 -7.81
N LEU A 199 -3.77 -6.15 -7.31
CA LEU A 199 -2.47 -6.19 -6.61
C LEU A 199 -2.55 -6.93 -5.27
N ASP A 200 -3.72 -6.96 -4.63
CA ASP A 200 -3.95 -7.70 -3.40
C ASP A 200 -3.70 -9.21 -3.58
N LYS A 201 -4.15 -9.76 -4.72
CA LYS A 201 -3.93 -11.17 -5.09
C LYS A 201 -2.46 -11.41 -5.42
N LEU A 202 -1.83 -10.46 -6.11
CA LEU A 202 -0.41 -10.52 -6.48
C LEU A 202 0.47 -10.58 -5.23
N PHE A 203 0.32 -9.63 -4.31
CA PHE A 203 1.12 -9.53 -3.09
C PHE A 203 0.94 -10.76 -2.20
N LYS A 204 -0.30 -11.20 -1.96
CA LYS A 204 -0.58 -12.42 -1.16
C LYS A 204 0.02 -13.69 -1.75
N LYS A 205 0.03 -13.82 -3.08
CA LYS A 205 0.55 -15.02 -3.76
C LYS A 205 2.04 -15.27 -3.46
N TYR A 206 2.80 -14.22 -3.20
CA TYR A 206 4.26 -14.29 -3.03
C TYR A 206 4.75 -13.89 -1.63
N SER A 207 3.86 -13.49 -0.72
CA SER A 207 4.22 -13.05 0.62
C SER A 207 4.64 -14.16 1.61
N TYR A 208 4.30 -15.44 1.34
CA TYR A 208 4.41 -16.51 2.36
C TYR A 208 5.08 -17.82 1.92
N LYS A 209 5.77 -17.89 0.77
CA LYS A 209 6.39 -19.15 0.30
C LYS A 209 7.90 -19.31 0.56
N GLY A 210 8.56 -18.50 1.39
CA GLY A 210 10.03 -18.53 1.42
C GLY A 210 10.79 -18.34 2.73
N VAL A 211 10.19 -17.88 3.84
CA VAL A 211 11.02 -17.42 4.99
C VAL A 211 10.98 -18.35 6.21
N ILE A 212 9.97 -19.22 6.38
CA ILE A 212 9.84 -20.06 7.60
C ILE A 212 9.95 -21.58 7.29
N GLY A 213 10.09 -21.97 6.02
CA GLY A 213 10.01 -23.39 5.61
C GLY A 213 11.30 -24.22 5.70
N ASN A 214 12.49 -23.63 5.83
CA ASN A 214 13.76 -24.38 5.72
C ASN A 214 14.79 -24.14 6.84
N ALA A 215 14.48 -23.35 7.87
CA ALA A 215 15.40 -23.13 8.98
C ALA A 215 15.26 -24.13 10.14
N SER A 216 14.26 -25.01 10.14
CA SER A 216 13.97 -25.94 11.24
C SER A 216 14.15 -27.43 10.90
N LYS A 217 14.75 -27.78 9.76
CA LYS A 217 15.17 -29.17 9.47
C LYS A 217 16.66 -29.25 9.19
N LYS A 218 17.46 -29.12 10.25
CA LYS A 218 18.71 -29.87 10.51
C LYS A 218 19.39 -29.30 11.76
N VAL A 219 18.90 -29.70 12.94
CA VAL A 219 19.76 -29.87 14.11
C VAL A 219 19.38 -31.21 14.73
N ARG A 220 20.21 -32.21 14.38
CA ARG A 220 20.37 -33.57 14.92
C ARG A 220 19.19 -34.52 14.80
#